data_AF-Q5ISD1-F1
#
_entry.id   AF-Q5ISD1-F1
#
_cell.length_a   1.000
_cell.length_b   1.000
_cell.length_c   1.000
_cell.angle_alpha   90.00
_cell.angle_beta   90.00
_cell.angle_gamma   90.00
#
_symmetry.space_group_name_H-M   'P 1'
#
loop_
_entity.id
_entity.type
_entity.pdbx_description
1 polymer ?
#
loop_
_entity_poly.entity_id
_entity_poly.type
_entity_poly.pdbx_seq_one_letter_code
_entity_poly.pdbx_strand_id
1 'polypeptide(L)' 'TTTGHLIYQCGGIDKRTIEKFEKEAAELGKGSFKYAWVLDKLKAERERGITIDIALWKFETPRYYVTVIGMLSLLL' A
#
# COMPACT_ATOMS: atom_id res chain seq x y z
N THR A 1 4.12 -1.13 6.57
CA THR A 1 3.02 -0.28 7.09
C THR A 1 1.88 -1.17 7.55
N THR A 2 1.18 -0.80 8.62
CA THR A 2 0.08 -1.61 9.20
C THR A 2 -1.08 -1.81 8.24
N THR A 3 -1.46 -0.75 7.51
CA THR A 3 -2.59 -0.76 6.58
C THR A 3 -2.41 -1.73 5.41
N GLY A 4 -1.25 -1.68 4.73
CA GLY A 4 -0.96 -2.62 3.64
C GLY A 4 -0.82 -4.06 4.12
N HIS A 5 -0.34 -4.27 5.35
CA HIS A 5 -0.27 -5.60 5.96
C HIS A 5 -1.67 -6.17 6.23
N LEU A 6 -2.61 -5.34 6.72
CA LEU A 6 -4.01 -5.73 6.92
C LEU A 6 -4.69 -6.12 5.61
N ILE A 7 -4.51 -5.31 4.55
CA ILE A 7 -5.08 -5.62 3.23
C ILE A 7 -4.57 -6.98 2.72
N TYR A 8 -3.28 -7.27 2.91
CA TYR A 8 -2.70 -8.56 2.54
C TYR A 8 -3.26 -9.72 3.36
N GLN A 9 -3.31 -9.59 4.69
CA GLN A 9 -3.85 -10.65 5.56
C GLN A 9 -5.34 -10.93 5.31
N CYS A 10 -6.12 -9.92 4.96
CA CYS A 10 -7.53 -10.08 4.63
C CYS A 10 -7.77 -10.60 3.20
N GLY A 11 -6.72 -10.90 2.42
CA GLY A 11 -6.86 -11.36 1.04
C GLY A 11 -7.29 -10.28 0.06
N GLY A 12 -7.22 -9.00 0.46
CA GLY A 12 -7.53 -7.86 -0.40
C GLY A 12 -6.47 -7.62 -1.48
N ILE A 13 -5.32 -8.30 -1.41
CA ILE A 13 -4.31 -8.32 -2.47
C ILE A 13 -3.71 -9.73 -2.61
N ASP A 14 -3.46 -10.15 -3.84
CA ASP A 14 -2.89 -11.45 -4.13
C ASP A 14 -1.38 -11.51 -3.81
N LYS A 15 -0.89 -12.73 -3.55
CA LYS A 15 0.51 -12.96 -3.18
C LYS A 15 1.49 -12.60 -4.30
N ARG A 16 1.11 -12.72 -5.58
CA ARG A 16 2.02 -12.40 -6.70
C ARG A 16 2.23 -10.91 -6.82
N THR A 17 1.19 -10.12 -6.59
CA THR A 17 1.25 -8.66 -6.60
C THR A 17 2.13 -8.14 -5.47
N ILE A 18 2.03 -8.69 -4.24
CA ILE A 18 2.92 -8.26 -3.16
C ILE A 18 4.38 -8.66 -3.41
N GLU A 19 4.65 -9.82 -4.01
CA GLU A 19 6.00 -10.23 -4.41
C GLU A 19 6.56 -9.30 -5.51
N LYS A 20 5.73 -8.85 -6.45
CA LYS A 20 6.11 -7.85 -7.44
C LYS A 20 6.46 -6.52 -6.79
N PHE A 21 5.64 -6.04 -5.85
CA PHE A 21 5.92 -4.80 -5.12
C PHE A 21 7.16 -4.90 -4.24
N GLU A 22 7.45 -6.07 -3.68
CA GLU A 22 8.70 -6.30 -2.93
C GLU A 22 9.93 -6.16 -3.83
N LYS A 23 9.89 -6.70 -5.05
CA LYS A 23 10.98 -6.52 -6.04
C LYS A 23 11.14 -5.06 -6.44
N GLU A 24 10.05 -4.39 -6.84
CA GLU A 24 10.08 -2.97 -7.23
C GLU A 24 10.59 -2.07 -6.09
N ALA A 25 10.16 -2.34 -4.86
CA ALA A 25 10.60 -1.59 -3.69
C ALA A 25 12.07 -1.88 -3.36
N ALA A 26 12.54 -3.12 -3.53
CA ALA A 26 13.94 -3.49 -3.33
C ALA A 26 14.86 -2.82 -4.37
N GLU A 27 14.45 -2.74 -5.64
CA GLU A 27 15.18 -2.03 -6.70
C GLU A 27 15.37 -0.53 -6.37
N LEU A 28 14.41 0.07 -5.66
CA LEU A 28 14.47 1.46 -5.20
C LEU A 28 15.13 1.63 -3.82
N GLY A 29 15.74 0.58 -3.26
CA GLY A 29 16.40 0.62 -1.94
C GLY A 29 15.42 0.71 -0.76
N LYS A 30 14.13 0.46 -0.99
CA LYS A 30 13.03 0.60 -0.03
C LYS A 30 12.30 -0.72 0.22
N GLY A 31 13.01 -1.85 0.23
CA GLY A 31 12.39 -3.18 0.35
C GLY A 31 11.46 -3.36 1.57
N SER A 32 11.69 -2.63 2.66
CA SER A 32 10.81 -2.60 3.85
C SER A 32 9.44 -1.94 3.62
N PHE A 33 9.26 -1.21 2.51
CA PHE A 33 8.06 -0.46 2.16
C PHE A 33 7.11 -1.21 1.22
N LYS A 34 7.32 -2.51 0.95
CA LYS A 34 6.48 -3.31 0.06
C LYS A 34 4.97 -3.21 0.31
N TYR A 35 4.56 -3.02 1.55
CA TYR A 35 3.15 -2.83 1.93
C TYR A 35 2.62 -1.40 1.70
N ALA A 36 3.49 -0.39 1.65
CA ALA A 36 3.10 0.97 1.30
C ALA A 36 2.76 1.08 -0.20
N TRP A 37 3.44 0.30 -1.05
CA TRP A 37 3.18 0.22 -2.50
C TRP A 37 1.77 -0.24 -2.87
N VAL A 38 1.06 -0.88 -1.94
CA VAL A 38 -0.36 -1.24 -2.08
C VAL A 38 -1.24 0.02 -2.18
N LEU A 39 -0.86 1.08 -1.48
CA LEU A 39 -1.58 2.35 -1.43
C LEU A 39 -0.94 3.42 -2.34
N ASP A 40 0.38 3.48 -2.40
CA ASP A 40 1.14 4.43 -3.21
C ASP A 40 1.11 4.03 -4.69
N LYS A 41 0.26 4.69 -5.47
CA LYS A 41 0.07 4.41 -6.91
C LYS A 41 0.93 5.31 -7.79
N LEU A 42 1.30 6.49 -7.31
CA LEU A 42 2.07 7.43 -8.11
C LEU A 42 3.57 7.09 -8.02
N LYS A 43 4.26 7.20 -9.18
CA LYS A 43 5.71 7.02 -9.22
C LYS A 43 6.45 7.98 -8.30
N ALA A 44 5.98 9.23 -8.22
CA ALA A 44 6.54 10.25 -7.33
C ALA A 44 6.42 9.89 -5.84
N GLU A 45 5.33 9.23 -5.43
CA GLU A 45 5.14 8.76 -4.05
C GLU A 45 6.16 7.66 -3.71
N ARG A 46 6.34 6.71 -4.63
CA ARG A 46 7.27 5.59 -4.51
C ARG A 46 8.73 6.06 -4.46
N GLU A 47 9.10 7.00 -5.35
CA GLU A 47 10.43 7.59 -5.39
C GLU A 47 10.75 8.40 -4.13
N ARG A 48 9.80 9.22 -3.65
CA ARG A 48 10.01 10.08 -2.48
C ARG A 48 9.76 9.38 -1.14
N GLY A 49 8.99 8.29 -1.13
CA GLY A 49 8.60 7.57 0.08
C GLY A 49 7.57 8.32 0.93
N ILE A 50 6.77 9.17 0.29
CA ILE A 50 5.70 9.95 0.91
C ILE A 50 4.43 9.75 0.09
N THR A 51 3.29 9.58 0.75
CA THR A 51 1.98 9.57 0.09
C THR A 51 1.58 11.01 -0.22
N ILE A 52 1.23 11.30 -1.47
CA ILE A 52 0.96 12.65 -2.00
C ILE A 52 -0.53 12.79 -2.26
N ASP A 53 -1.16 11.74 -2.78
CA ASP A 53 -2.58 11.70 -3.10
C ASP A 53 -3.35 10.80 -2.14
N ILE A 54 -4.67 10.99 -2.05
CA ILE A 54 -5.53 10.17 -1.20
C ILE A 54 -5.68 8.79 -1.86
N ALA A 55 -5.11 7.77 -1.23
CA ALA A 55 -5.26 6.40 -1.67
C ALA A 55 -6.57 5.80 -1.12
N LEU A 56 -7.44 5.34 -2.02
CA LEU A 56 -8.63 4.57 -1.66
C LEU A 56 -8.45 3.10 -2.06
N TRP A 57 -8.60 2.20 -1.08
CA TRP A 57 -8.62 0.77 -1.29
C TRP A 57 -9.88 0.16 -0.71
N LYS A 58 -10.59 -0.66 -1.49
CA LYS A 58 -11.81 -1.33 -1.05
C LYS A 58 -11.59 -2.82 -1.11
N PHE A 59 -11.94 -3.52 -0.05
CA PHE A 59 -11.91 -4.97 -0.02
C PHE A 59 -13.03 -5.52 0.84
N GLU A 60 -13.37 -6.78 0.59
CA GLU A 60 -14.46 -7.45 1.27
C GLU A 60 -13.90 -8.54 2.17
N THR A 61 -14.51 -8.66 3.33
CA THR A 61 -14.34 -9.80 4.22
C THR A 61 -15.66 -10.56 4.29
N PRO A 62 -15.70 -11.80 4.81
CA PRO A 62 -16.95 -12.56 4.90
C PRO A 62 -18.09 -11.88 5.68
N ARG A 63 -17.80 -10.83 6.45
CA ARG A 63 -18.80 -10.12 7.28
C ARG A 63 -18.92 -8.62 7.00
N TYR A 64 -17.92 -7.99 6.39
CA TYR A 64 -17.86 -6.54 6.25
C TYR A 64 -17.26 -6.11 4.91
N TYR A 65 -17.79 -5.02 4.38
CA TYR A 65 -17.19 -4.23 3.32
C TYR A 65 -16.27 -3.19 3.96
N VAL A 66 -14.97 -3.28 3.68
CA VAL A 66 -13.96 -2.38 4.27
C VAL A 66 -13.46 -1.43 3.20
N THR A 67 -13.52 -0.13 3.50
CA THR A 67 -12.86 0.90 2.70
C THR A 67 -11.72 1.49 3.53
N VAL A 68 -10.51 1.33 3.02
CA VAL A 68 -9.29 1.93 3.57
C VAL A 68 -9.03 3.23 2.83
N ILE A 69 -8.80 4.29 3.60
CA ILE A 69 -8.39 5.60 3.10
C ILE A 69 -7.01 5.88 3.68
N GLY A 70 -6.01 5.95 2.80
CA GLY A 70 -4.67 6.39 3.13
C GLY A 70 -4.52 7.86 2.79
N MET A 71 -4.27 8.69 3.80
CA MET A 71 -3.96 10.10 3.63
C MET A 71 -2.69 10.39 4.45
N LEU A 72 -1.69 10.99 3.82
CA LEU A 72 -0.61 11.62 4.58
C LEU A 72 -1.07 13.02 4.95
N SER A 73 -1.10 13.33 6.25
CA SER A 73 -1.20 14.72 6.69
C SER A 73 0.09 15.42 6.33
N LEU A 74 0.06 16.33 5.36
CA LEU A 74 1.16 17.26 5.06
C LEU A 74 1.24 18.42 6.08
N LEU A 75 0.53 18.30 7.22
CA LEU A 75 0.57 19.24 8.34
C LEU A 75 1.37 18.63 9.50
N LEU A 76 2.70 18.65 9.37
CA LEU A 76 3.67 18.73 10.47
C LEU A 76 4.95 19.41 9.95
#